data_AF-A0A0G2E1Q0-F1
#
_entry.id   AF-A0A0G2E1Q0-F1
#
_cell.length_a   1.000
_cell.length_b   1.000
_cell.length_c   1.000
_cell.angle_alpha   90.00
_cell.angle_beta   90.00
_cell.angle_gamma   90.00
#
_symmetry.space_group_name_H-M   'P 1'
#
loop_
_entity.id
_entity.type
_entity.pdbx_description
1 polymer ?
#
loop_
_entity_poly.entity_id
_entity_poly.type
_entity_poly.pdbx_seq_one_letter_code
_entity_poly.pdbx_strand_id
1 'polypeptide(L)'
;MSPHNYYPVTAPSSSCPTPAGISPSQSPSINHWTTPGPASSDFRSDTITTPTASMLAAIASTTLGDDVFHEDATTNALQSWIASLLGKPAALLVMSGTMGNQVALRTHLGGPPHSVLCDHRAHILRAEAGGVAALCGAQIEGVFPSNGSYLTLEDVQANAVLGDDTFGTRIVVHYQISELAMRGMEEVMEAVMGKKGAAAAAAAPETNGTEGA
;
A
#
# COMPACT_ATOMS: atom_id res chain seq x y z
N MET A 1 -0.14 59.21 -60.24
CA MET A 1 0.11 57.84 -59.77
C MET A 1 1.25 57.29 -60.62
N SER A 2 2.48 57.40 -60.13
CA SER A 2 3.69 56.93 -60.83
C SER A 2 4.16 55.59 -60.28
N PRO A 3 4.69 54.69 -61.13
CA PRO A 3 5.07 53.34 -60.77
C PRO A 3 6.45 53.34 -60.12
N HIS A 4 6.59 52.75 -58.93
CA HIS A 4 7.91 52.53 -58.34
C HIS A 4 8.48 51.18 -58.80
N ASN A 5 9.57 51.29 -59.56
CA ASN A 5 10.47 50.24 -60.01
C ASN A 5 10.97 49.38 -58.83
N TYR A 6 10.96 48.08 -59.06
CA TYR A 6 11.72 47.07 -58.32
C TYR A 6 13.21 47.24 -58.67
N TYR A 7 14.08 47.43 -57.67
CA TYR A 7 15.53 47.23 -57.83
C TYR A 7 15.92 45.88 -57.19
N PRO A 8 16.73 45.04 -57.85
CA PRO A 8 17.23 43.82 -57.24
C PRO A 8 18.36 44.16 -56.26
N VAL A 9 18.20 43.75 -55.00
CA VAL A 9 19.29 43.81 -54.02
C VAL A 9 20.14 42.55 -54.19
N THR A 10 21.34 42.71 -54.74
CA THR A 10 22.40 41.70 -54.73
C THR A 10 22.86 41.44 -53.30
N ALA A 11 22.82 40.17 -52.86
CA ALA A 11 23.32 39.74 -51.56
C ALA A 11 24.85 39.92 -51.48
N PRO A 12 25.41 40.51 -50.41
CA PRO A 12 26.85 40.51 -50.19
C PRO A 12 27.31 39.12 -49.76
N SER A 13 28.33 38.59 -50.44
CA SER A 13 29.05 37.38 -50.03
C SER A 13 29.86 37.65 -48.76
N SER A 14 29.32 37.31 -47.59
CA SER A 14 30.05 37.32 -46.32
C SER A 14 30.52 35.90 -45.99
N SER A 15 31.79 35.61 -46.30
CA SER A 15 32.50 34.46 -45.76
C SER A 15 32.73 34.69 -44.26
N CYS A 16 31.78 34.26 -43.43
CA CYS A 16 31.98 34.16 -41.98
C CYS A 16 32.98 33.01 -41.73
N PRO A 17 34.13 33.24 -41.06
CA PRO A 17 34.99 32.14 -40.66
C PRO A 17 34.26 31.33 -39.59
N THR A 18 33.99 30.07 -39.89
CA THR A 18 33.46 29.08 -38.95
C THR A 18 34.39 29.03 -37.73
N PRO A 19 33.89 29.19 -36.49
CA PRO A 19 34.72 28.96 -35.32
C PRO A 19 35.24 27.52 -35.36
N ALA A 20 36.56 27.38 -35.37
CA ALA A 20 37.20 26.07 -35.31
C ALA A 20 36.81 25.39 -33.99
N GLY A 21 36.12 24.25 -34.10
CA GLY A 21 36.16 23.14 -33.16
C GLY A 21 35.83 23.43 -31.71
N ILE A 22 34.55 23.53 -31.37
CA ILE A 22 34.08 22.97 -30.09
C ILE A 22 33.84 21.48 -30.36
N SER A 23 34.82 20.63 -30.05
CA SER A 23 34.53 19.20 -29.89
C SER A 23 33.46 19.10 -28.81
N PRO A 24 32.35 18.37 -29.02
CA PRO A 24 31.46 18.04 -27.92
C PRO A 24 32.31 17.31 -26.90
N SER A 25 32.51 17.91 -25.72
CA SER A 25 33.08 17.19 -24.59
C SER A 25 32.18 15.97 -24.41
N GLN A 26 32.69 14.79 -24.74
CA GLN A 26 32.04 13.52 -24.48
C GLN A 26 32.08 13.33 -22.96
N SER A 27 31.24 14.07 -22.25
CA SER A 27 30.88 13.72 -20.89
C SER A 27 30.29 12.31 -21.01
N PRO A 28 30.89 11.29 -20.39
CA PRO A 28 30.37 9.94 -20.49
C PRO A 28 28.91 9.98 -20.04
N SER A 29 28.00 9.45 -20.86
CA SER A 29 26.60 9.34 -20.47
C SER A 29 26.53 8.46 -19.23
N ILE A 30 26.30 9.06 -18.06
CA ILE A 30 26.22 8.31 -16.81
C ILE A 30 24.89 7.55 -16.81
N ASN A 31 24.97 6.22 -16.85
CA ASN A 31 23.81 5.34 -16.65
C ASN A 31 23.89 4.78 -15.22
N HIS A 32 23.09 5.30 -14.29
CA HIS A 32 23.07 4.83 -12.88
C HIS A 32 22.52 3.40 -12.68
N TRP A 33 22.12 2.69 -13.74
CA TRP A 33 21.53 1.35 -13.67
C TRP A 33 22.53 0.23 -13.98
N THR A 34 23.80 0.58 -14.25
CA THR A 34 24.90 -0.38 -14.48
C THR A 34 25.84 -0.54 -13.27
N THR A 35 25.73 0.35 -12.28
CA THR A 35 26.49 0.33 -11.02
C THR A 35 25.55 0.57 -9.84
N PRO A 36 25.90 0.16 -8.61
CA PRO A 36 25.11 0.52 -7.44
C PRO A 36 24.86 2.03 -7.37
N GLY A 37 23.59 2.43 -7.37
CA GLY A 37 23.18 3.84 -7.30
C GLY A 37 23.27 4.41 -5.89
N PRO A 38 22.90 5.69 -5.67
CA PRO A 38 22.96 6.34 -4.35
C PRO A 38 22.27 5.57 -3.22
N ALA A 39 21.20 4.83 -3.55
CA ALA A 39 20.47 3.99 -2.61
C ALA A 39 21.33 2.89 -1.95
N SER A 40 22.43 2.44 -2.58
CA SER A 40 23.29 1.39 -2.02
C SER A 40 24.01 1.80 -0.74
N SER A 41 24.13 3.10 -0.51
CA SER A 41 24.81 3.68 0.65
C SER A 41 23.86 4.54 1.50
N ASP A 42 22.55 4.49 1.24
CA ASP A 42 21.54 5.25 1.97
C ASP A 42 20.82 4.35 2.99
N PHE A 43 21.17 4.51 4.27
CA PHE A 43 20.65 3.72 5.37
C PHE A 43 19.45 4.37 6.09
N ARG A 44 18.87 5.44 5.53
CA ARG A 44 17.74 6.13 6.17
C ARG A 44 16.46 5.31 6.14
N SER A 45 16.20 4.59 5.04
CA SER A 45 15.06 3.69 4.87
C SER A 45 15.25 2.79 3.64
N ASP A 46 14.71 1.59 3.72
CA ASP A 46 14.52 0.65 2.61
C ASP A 46 13.63 1.19 1.48
N THR A 47 12.79 2.20 1.73
CA THR A 47 11.97 2.85 0.69
C THR A 47 12.76 3.66 -0.33
N ILE A 48 14.05 3.90 -0.07
CA ILE A 48 14.95 4.70 -0.93
C ILE A 48 15.49 3.86 -2.11
N THR A 49 15.11 2.57 -2.19
CA THR A 49 15.50 1.68 -3.30
C THR A 49 15.21 2.28 -4.68
N THR A 50 16.12 2.07 -5.62
CA THR A 50 15.96 2.44 -7.03
C THR A 50 15.69 1.20 -7.88
N PRO A 51 14.80 1.27 -8.90
CA PRO A 51 14.49 0.13 -9.76
C PRO A 51 15.73 -0.37 -10.50
N THR A 52 15.87 -1.69 -10.61
CA THR A 52 16.96 -2.30 -11.39
C THR A 52 16.73 -2.13 -12.90
N ALA A 53 17.76 -2.36 -13.73
CA ALA A 53 17.62 -2.33 -15.19
C ALA A 53 16.53 -3.31 -15.69
N SER A 54 16.41 -4.49 -15.07
CA SER A 54 15.37 -5.46 -15.40
C SER A 54 13.96 -4.97 -15.04
N MET A 55 13.81 -4.26 -13.92
CA MET A 55 12.54 -3.63 -13.54
C MET A 55 12.15 -2.51 -14.51
N LEU A 56 13.12 -1.70 -14.95
CA LEU A 56 12.87 -0.68 -15.98
C LEU A 56 12.42 -1.30 -17.30
N ALA A 57 13.03 -2.40 -17.72
CA ALA A 57 12.60 -3.13 -18.91
C ALA A 57 11.17 -3.65 -18.75
N ALA A 58 10.82 -4.20 -17.58
CA ALA A 58 9.46 -4.65 -17.27
C ALA A 58 8.45 -3.49 -17.32
N ILE A 59 8.77 -2.34 -16.72
CA ILE A 59 7.95 -1.12 -16.77
C ILE A 59 7.77 -0.65 -18.21
N ALA A 60 8.84 -0.65 -19.02
CA ALA A 60 8.75 -0.25 -20.43
C ALA A 60 7.90 -1.21 -21.28
N SER A 61 7.73 -2.46 -20.84
CA SER A 61 6.93 -3.49 -21.51
C SER A 61 5.52 -3.69 -20.93
N THR A 62 5.12 -2.92 -19.91
CA THR A 62 3.83 -3.07 -19.24
C THR A 62 2.66 -2.71 -20.16
N THR A 63 1.48 -3.25 -19.85
CA THR A 63 0.22 -2.74 -20.41
C THR A 63 -0.15 -1.41 -19.77
N LEU A 64 -0.96 -0.61 -20.49
CA LEU A 64 -1.45 0.70 -20.06
C LEU A 64 -2.98 0.76 -20.20
N GLY A 65 -3.66 -0.34 -19.85
CA GLY A 65 -5.12 -0.43 -19.89
C GLY A 65 -5.77 0.38 -18.76
N ASP A 66 -7.10 0.48 -18.82
CA ASP A 66 -7.88 1.16 -17.78
C ASP A 66 -8.14 0.21 -16.60
N ASP A 67 -7.59 0.53 -15.42
CA ASP A 67 -7.77 -0.28 -14.21
C ASP A 67 -9.18 -0.15 -13.60
N VAL A 68 -9.88 0.98 -13.80
CA VAL A 68 -11.25 1.17 -13.30
C VAL A 68 -12.23 0.21 -13.98
N PHE A 69 -12.01 -0.07 -15.27
CA PHE A 69 -12.77 -1.05 -16.03
C PHE A 69 -12.15 -2.46 -15.98
N HIS A 70 -11.08 -2.66 -15.20
CA HIS A 70 -10.34 -3.92 -15.11
C HIS A 70 -9.79 -4.43 -16.46
N GLU A 71 -9.40 -3.51 -17.34
CA GLU A 71 -8.88 -3.83 -18.68
C GLU A 71 -7.35 -3.95 -18.71
N ASP A 72 -6.67 -3.52 -17.65
CA ASP A 72 -5.20 -3.61 -17.59
C ASP A 72 -4.72 -5.03 -17.22
N ALA A 73 -4.17 -5.73 -18.22
CA ALA A 73 -3.74 -7.11 -18.05
C ALA A 73 -2.57 -7.26 -17.05
N THR A 74 -1.66 -6.30 -16.97
CA THR A 74 -0.51 -6.36 -16.06
C THR A 74 -0.95 -6.23 -14.60
N THR A 75 -1.83 -5.27 -14.32
CA THR A 75 -2.41 -5.07 -12.97
C THR A 75 -3.22 -6.29 -12.55
N ASN A 76 -4.09 -6.79 -13.43
CA ASN A 76 -4.89 -7.98 -13.15
C ASN A 76 -4.03 -9.23 -12.90
N ALA A 77 -2.95 -9.42 -13.67
CA ALA A 77 -2.02 -10.52 -13.48
C ALA A 77 -1.29 -10.42 -12.13
N LEU A 78 -0.81 -9.22 -11.75
CA LEU A 78 -0.18 -8.98 -10.46
C LEU A 78 -1.13 -9.30 -9.29
N GLN A 79 -2.36 -8.78 -9.35
CA GLN A 79 -3.37 -9.01 -8.31
C GLN A 79 -3.72 -10.50 -8.19
N SER A 80 -3.92 -11.18 -9.31
CA SER A 80 -4.23 -12.62 -9.33
C SER A 80 -3.07 -13.45 -8.77
N TRP A 81 -1.84 -13.10 -9.13
CA TRP A 81 -0.64 -13.77 -8.63
C TRP A 81 -0.48 -13.59 -7.12
N ILE A 82 -0.65 -12.36 -6.60
CA ILE A 82 -0.58 -12.08 -5.15
C ILE A 82 -1.69 -12.81 -4.39
N ALA A 83 -2.93 -12.81 -4.91
CA ALA A 83 -4.05 -13.53 -4.31
C ALA A 83 -3.73 -15.03 -4.19
N SER A 84 -3.20 -15.63 -5.27
CA SER A 84 -2.76 -17.03 -5.27
C SER A 84 -1.61 -17.28 -4.30
N LEU A 85 -0.61 -16.39 -4.26
CA LEU A 85 0.56 -16.52 -3.38
C LEU A 85 0.18 -16.54 -1.90
N LEU A 86 -0.81 -15.71 -1.51
CA LEU A 86 -1.26 -15.57 -0.13
C LEU A 86 -2.45 -16.47 0.22
N GLY A 87 -2.92 -17.30 -0.72
CA GLY A 87 -4.12 -18.13 -0.54
C GLY A 87 -5.38 -17.32 -0.23
N LYS A 88 -5.50 -16.12 -0.81
CA LYS A 88 -6.64 -15.21 -0.63
C LYS A 88 -7.51 -15.19 -1.90
N PRO A 89 -8.82 -14.92 -1.77
CA PRO A 89 -9.72 -14.92 -2.91
C PRO A 89 -9.46 -13.77 -3.90
N ALA A 90 -8.87 -12.67 -3.43
CA ALA A 90 -8.56 -11.50 -4.24
C ALA A 90 -7.40 -10.69 -3.64
N ALA A 91 -6.79 -9.83 -4.45
CA ALA A 91 -5.85 -8.80 -4.03
C ALA A 91 -6.15 -7.49 -4.79
N LEU A 92 -5.71 -6.37 -4.23
CA LEU A 92 -5.90 -5.03 -4.79
C LEU A 92 -4.56 -4.29 -4.82
N LEU A 93 -4.17 -3.79 -5.99
CA LEU A 93 -3.03 -2.89 -6.11
C LEU A 93 -3.44 -1.49 -5.63
N VAL A 94 -2.62 -0.90 -4.76
CA VAL A 94 -2.84 0.44 -4.20
C VAL A 94 -1.56 1.26 -4.31
N MET A 95 -1.71 2.58 -4.31
CA MET A 95 -0.59 3.51 -4.56
C MET A 95 0.42 3.58 -3.40
N SER A 96 0.03 3.15 -2.19
CA SER A 96 0.92 3.15 -1.02
C SER A 96 0.46 2.17 0.05
N GLY A 97 1.37 1.80 0.95
CA GLY A 97 1.04 1.00 2.14
C GLY A 97 0.00 1.68 3.04
N THR A 98 0.09 3.01 3.20
CA THR A 98 -0.92 3.80 3.93
C THR A 98 -2.29 3.68 3.27
N MET A 99 -2.39 3.79 1.95
CA MET A 99 -3.67 3.61 1.25
C MET A 99 -4.22 2.19 1.46
N GLY A 100 -3.35 1.17 1.39
CA GLY A 100 -3.73 -0.22 1.67
C GLY A 100 -4.31 -0.41 3.07
N ASN A 101 -3.65 0.14 4.09
CA ASN A 101 -4.15 0.09 5.47
C ASN A 101 -5.51 0.80 5.61
N GLN A 102 -5.66 1.99 5.04
CA GLN A 102 -6.92 2.74 5.15
C GLN A 102 -8.07 2.05 4.41
N VAL A 103 -7.83 1.45 3.23
CA VAL A 103 -8.82 0.64 2.52
C VAL A 103 -9.21 -0.61 3.31
N ALA A 104 -8.22 -1.31 3.89
CA ALA A 104 -8.47 -2.49 4.71
C ALA A 104 -9.30 -2.15 5.96
N LEU A 105 -8.91 -1.10 6.68
CA LEU A 105 -9.63 -0.62 7.86
C LEU A 105 -11.07 -0.22 7.50
N ARG A 106 -11.26 0.58 6.46
CA ARG A 106 -12.61 1.04 6.07
C ARG A 106 -13.52 -0.12 5.68
N THR A 107 -12.98 -1.09 4.96
CA THR A 107 -13.69 -2.31 4.53
C THR A 107 -14.09 -3.18 5.73
N HIS A 108 -13.18 -3.39 6.68
CA HIS A 108 -13.45 -4.25 7.84
C HIS A 108 -14.30 -3.58 8.93
N LEU A 109 -14.22 -2.26 9.08
CA LEU A 109 -15.05 -1.53 10.02
C LEU A 109 -16.51 -1.43 9.53
N GLY A 110 -16.75 -1.26 8.23
CA GLY A 110 -18.11 -1.12 7.68
C GLY A 110 -18.75 0.26 7.89
N GLY A 111 -18.34 1.03 8.91
CA GLY A 111 -18.76 2.40 9.16
C GLY A 111 -18.64 2.75 10.65
N PRO A 112 -18.72 4.02 11.05
CA PRO A 112 -18.81 4.36 12.47
C PRO A 112 -20.16 3.89 13.04
N PRO A 113 -20.25 3.64 14.37
CA PRO A 113 -19.20 3.83 15.37
C PRO A 113 -18.45 2.53 15.73
N HIS A 114 -17.12 2.52 15.60
CA HIS A 114 -16.27 1.37 15.97
C HIS A 114 -14.90 1.80 16.48
N SER A 115 -14.19 0.87 17.15
CA SER A 115 -12.80 1.07 17.57
C SER A 115 -11.83 0.06 16.93
N VAL A 116 -10.58 0.51 16.81
CA VAL A 116 -9.42 -0.25 16.34
C VAL A 116 -8.41 -0.33 17.48
N LEU A 117 -8.03 -1.55 17.84
CA LEU A 117 -6.96 -1.78 18.81
C LEU A 117 -5.67 -2.11 18.06
N CYS A 118 -4.55 -1.52 18.45
CA CYS A 118 -3.28 -1.74 17.78
C CYS A 118 -2.08 -1.64 18.72
N ASP A 119 -0.92 -2.14 18.30
CA ASP A 119 0.34 -1.87 19.00
C ASP A 119 0.63 -0.36 19.00
N HIS A 120 1.13 0.18 20.11
CA HIS A 120 1.43 1.62 20.24
C HIS A 120 2.46 2.14 19.20
N ARG A 121 3.21 1.24 18.55
CA ARG A 121 4.19 1.53 17.50
C ARG A 121 3.61 1.43 16.09
N ALA A 122 2.37 0.96 15.96
CA ALA A 122 1.76 0.69 14.66
C ALA A 122 1.76 1.90 13.74
N HIS A 123 2.03 1.65 12.46
CA HIS A 123 2.11 2.69 11.44
C HIS A 123 0.79 3.46 11.30
N ILE A 124 -0.34 2.74 11.34
CA ILE A 124 -1.70 3.31 11.31
C ILE A 124 -1.98 4.31 12.43
N LEU A 125 -1.27 4.19 13.56
CA LEU A 125 -1.38 5.10 14.70
C LEU A 125 -0.39 6.26 14.58
N ARG A 126 0.87 5.98 14.23
CA ARG A 126 1.98 6.95 14.35
C ARG A 126 2.32 7.72 13.08
N ALA A 127 2.07 7.15 11.91
CA ALA A 127 2.70 7.58 10.66
C ALA A 127 1.71 7.67 9.47
N GLU A 128 0.41 7.74 9.76
CA GLU A 128 -0.66 7.87 8.75
C GLU A 128 -1.55 9.08 9.00
N ALA A 129 -1.01 10.12 9.65
CA ALA A 129 -1.66 11.41 9.87
C ALA A 129 -3.05 11.33 10.53
N GLY A 130 -3.27 10.34 11.40
CA GLY A 130 -4.57 10.12 12.04
C GLY A 130 -5.65 9.59 11.10
N GLY A 131 -5.28 8.94 9.99
CA GLY A 131 -6.19 8.43 8.96
C GLY A 131 -7.33 7.56 9.50
N VAL A 132 -7.08 6.77 10.54
CA VAL A 132 -8.14 5.94 11.17
C VAL A 132 -9.29 6.79 11.69
N ALA A 133 -8.98 7.87 12.41
CA ALA A 133 -10.00 8.79 12.92
C ALA A 133 -10.62 9.61 11.78
N ALA A 134 -9.79 10.19 10.90
CA ALA A 134 -10.25 11.13 9.89
C ALA A 134 -11.04 10.49 8.73
N LEU A 135 -10.64 9.30 8.28
CA LEU A 135 -11.21 8.64 7.10
C LEU A 135 -12.20 7.54 7.46
N CYS A 136 -11.99 6.84 8.58
CA CYS A 136 -12.86 5.74 9.00
C CYS A 136 -13.86 6.14 10.08
N GLY A 137 -13.69 7.30 10.74
CA GLY A 137 -14.55 7.70 11.86
C GLY A 137 -14.44 6.76 13.06
N ALA A 138 -13.30 6.08 13.21
CA ALA A 138 -13.08 5.08 14.24
C ALA A 138 -12.12 5.59 15.31
N GLN A 139 -12.39 5.23 16.56
CA GLN A 139 -11.44 5.43 17.63
C GLN A 139 -10.29 4.44 17.46
N ILE A 140 -9.06 4.88 17.73
CA ILE A 140 -7.88 4.02 17.72
C ILE A 140 -7.24 4.01 19.10
N GLU A 141 -6.92 2.81 19.58
CA GLU A 141 -6.28 2.58 20.86
C GLU A 141 -4.94 1.88 20.66
N GLY A 142 -3.88 2.49 21.21
CA GLY A 142 -2.52 1.96 21.15
C GLY A 142 -2.16 1.26 22.45
N VAL A 143 -1.85 -0.03 22.38
CA VAL A 143 -1.51 -0.87 23.53
C VAL A 143 -0.01 -1.14 23.56
N PHE A 144 0.56 -1.11 24.76
CA PHE A 144 1.94 -1.51 24.98
C PHE A 144 2.01 -3.02 25.19
N PRO A 145 2.78 -3.76 24.36
CA PRO A 145 2.91 -5.19 24.54
C PRO A 145 3.62 -5.51 25.84
N SER A 146 3.02 -6.36 26.67
CA SER A 146 3.57 -6.73 27.99
C SER A 146 4.93 -7.42 27.89
N ASN A 147 5.18 -8.14 26.80
CA ASN A 147 6.46 -8.77 26.50
C ASN A 147 7.50 -7.82 25.86
N GLY A 148 7.16 -6.54 25.63
CA GLY A 148 8.02 -5.53 25.01
C GLY A 148 8.28 -5.72 23.50
N SER A 149 7.74 -6.77 22.89
CA SER A 149 8.04 -7.16 21.51
C SER A 149 6.82 -7.09 20.60
N TYR A 150 5.69 -7.69 20.98
CA TYR A 150 4.50 -7.79 20.15
C TYR A 150 3.25 -7.99 21.00
N LEU A 151 2.07 -7.58 20.51
CA LEU A 151 0.82 -7.76 21.25
C LEU A 151 0.51 -9.25 21.46
N THR A 152 0.38 -9.63 22.72
CA THR A 152 -0.05 -10.98 23.14
C THR A 152 -1.58 -11.09 23.19
N LEU A 153 -2.08 -12.31 23.28
CA LEU A 153 -3.52 -12.55 23.47
C LEU A 153 -4.01 -11.90 24.77
N GLU A 154 -3.21 -11.96 25.83
CA GLU A 154 -3.51 -11.36 27.12
C GLU A 154 -3.62 -9.83 27.01
N ASP A 155 -2.70 -9.20 26.28
CA ASP A 155 -2.74 -7.76 26.02
C ASP A 155 -4.03 -7.38 25.27
N VAL A 156 -4.40 -8.17 24.24
CA VAL A 156 -5.62 -7.93 23.47
C VAL A 156 -6.86 -8.11 24.34
N GLN A 157 -6.94 -9.19 25.12
CA GLN A 157 -8.11 -9.47 25.97
C GLN A 157 -8.29 -8.42 27.08
N ALA A 158 -7.19 -7.90 27.62
CA ALA A 158 -7.25 -6.89 28.68
C ALA A 158 -7.72 -5.51 28.19
N ASN A 159 -7.52 -5.21 26.89
CA ASN A 159 -7.76 -3.87 26.35
C ASN A 159 -8.90 -3.83 25.31
N ALA A 160 -9.27 -4.95 24.69
CA ALA A 160 -10.35 -4.98 23.71
C ALA A 160 -11.72 -4.78 24.38
N VAL A 161 -12.48 -3.82 23.87
CA VAL A 161 -13.87 -3.59 24.31
C VAL A 161 -14.78 -4.47 23.46
N LEU A 162 -15.32 -5.53 24.06
CA LEU A 162 -16.22 -6.46 23.38
C LEU A 162 -17.67 -6.04 23.61
N GLY A 163 -18.32 -5.55 22.56
CA GLY A 163 -19.72 -5.15 22.59
C GLY A 163 -20.19 -4.67 21.21
N ASP A 164 -21.51 -4.68 20.99
CA ASP A 164 -22.14 -4.09 19.79
C ASP A 164 -22.49 -2.60 19.98
N ASP A 165 -21.96 -1.98 21.04
CA ASP A 165 -22.14 -0.57 21.33
C ASP A 165 -21.18 0.31 20.50
N THR A 166 -21.27 1.62 20.72
CA THR A 166 -20.53 2.66 20.01
C THR A 166 -19.01 2.49 20.05
N PHE A 167 -18.46 1.68 20.96
CA PHE A 167 -17.03 1.58 21.21
C PHE A 167 -16.45 0.17 20.97
N GLY A 168 -17.27 -0.76 20.51
CA GLY A 168 -16.86 -2.14 20.23
C GLY A 168 -15.62 -2.23 19.34
N THR A 169 -14.59 -2.92 19.84
CA THR A 169 -13.37 -3.22 19.11
C THR A 169 -13.67 -4.24 18.01
N ARG A 170 -13.49 -3.81 16.76
CA ARG A 170 -13.75 -4.67 15.58
C ARG A 170 -12.50 -5.18 14.91
N ILE A 171 -11.39 -4.46 15.05
CA ILE A 171 -10.13 -4.80 14.39
C ILE A 171 -9.02 -4.74 15.42
N VAL A 172 -8.17 -5.76 15.40
CA VAL A 172 -6.89 -5.80 16.11
C VAL A 172 -5.79 -5.75 15.06
N VAL A 173 -4.90 -4.76 15.17
CA VAL A 173 -3.77 -4.57 14.26
C VAL A 173 -2.46 -4.82 14.98
N HIS A 174 -1.66 -5.71 14.41
CA HIS A 174 -0.38 -6.10 14.96
C HIS A 174 0.75 -5.46 14.16
N TYR A 175 1.89 -5.23 14.81
CA TYR A 175 2.98 -4.45 14.26
C TYR A 175 4.34 -5.09 14.55
N GLN A 176 4.59 -6.24 13.93
CA GLN A 176 5.91 -6.87 13.82
C GLN A 176 5.89 -7.93 12.72
N ILE A 177 7.03 -8.17 12.08
CA ILE A 177 7.22 -9.24 11.06
C ILE A 177 8.10 -10.38 11.55
N SER A 178 8.41 -10.44 12.84
CA SER A 178 9.21 -11.55 13.39
C SER A 178 8.39 -12.84 13.41
N GLU A 179 9.05 -13.98 13.23
CA GLU A 179 8.38 -15.29 13.26
C GLU A 179 7.64 -15.51 14.59
N LEU A 180 8.22 -15.02 15.70
CA LEU A 180 7.60 -15.07 17.01
C LEU A 180 6.32 -14.23 17.09
N ALA A 181 6.34 -13.02 16.51
CA ALA A 181 5.16 -12.15 16.44
C ALA A 181 4.04 -12.79 15.58
N MET A 182 4.42 -13.46 14.49
CA MET A 182 3.47 -14.17 13.61
C MET A 182 2.79 -15.34 14.34
N ARG A 183 3.54 -16.14 15.10
CA ARG A 183 2.97 -17.21 15.94
C ARG A 183 2.01 -16.67 17.00
N GLY A 184 2.37 -15.57 17.66
CA GLY A 184 1.48 -14.91 18.61
C GLY A 184 0.18 -14.41 17.95
N MET A 185 0.24 -13.94 16.71
CA MET A 185 -0.97 -13.58 15.95
C MET A 185 -1.84 -14.80 15.63
N GLU A 186 -1.24 -15.95 15.30
CA GLU A 186 -2.01 -17.19 15.09
C GLU A 186 -2.77 -17.59 16.35
N GLU A 187 -2.14 -17.52 17.52
CA GLU A 187 -2.79 -17.78 18.81
C GLU A 187 -3.98 -16.84 19.05
N VAL A 188 -3.81 -15.55 18.75
CA VAL A 188 -4.91 -14.56 18.84
C VAL A 188 -6.03 -14.91 17.87
N MET A 189 -5.71 -15.23 16.63
CA MET A 189 -6.68 -15.56 15.59
C MET A 189 -7.48 -16.81 15.96
N GLU A 190 -6.82 -17.87 16.42
CA GLU A 190 -7.46 -19.10 16.90
C GLU A 190 -8.43 -18.83 18.06
N ALA A 191 -8.01 -18.04 19.05
CA ALA A 191 -8.86 -17.69 20.18
C ALA A 191 -10.11 -16.89 19.74
N VAL A 192 -9.97 -15.95 18.80
CA VAL A 192 -11.08 -15.14 18.28
C VAL A 192 -12.02 -15.98 17.42
N MET A 193 -11.48 -16.78 16.50
CA MET A 193 -12.27 -17.60 15.58
C MET A 193 -12.97 -18.75 16.30
N GLY A 194 -12.32 -19.38 17.28
CA GLY A 194 -12.93 -20.40 18.14
C GLY A 194 -14.14 -19.87 18.91
N LYS A 195 -14.05 -18.66 19.47
CA LYS A 195 -15.19 -17.99 20.13
C LYS A 195 -16.30 -17.64 19.16
N LYS A 196 -15.97 -17.19 17.95
CA LYS A 196 -16.97 -16.87 16.91
C LYS A 196 -17.72 -18.12 16.43
N GLY A 197 -17.03 -19.25 16.31
CA GLY A 197 -17.63 -20.55 16.03
C GLY A 197 -18.58 -21.01 17.14
N ALA A 198 -18.18 -20.85 18.41
CA ALA A 198 -19.03 -21.17 19.56
C ALA A 198 -20.26 -20.26 19.66
N ALA A 199 -20.11 -18.95 19.43
CA ALA A 199 -21.21 -17.99 19.43
C ALA A 199 -22.19 -18.22 18.27
N ALA A 200 -21.68 -18.56 17.07
CA ALA A 200 -22.52 -18.93 15.93
C ALA A 200 -23.28 -20.24 16.16
N ALA A 201 -22.66 -21.23 16.82
CA ALA A 201 -23.32 -22.47 17.21
C ALA A 201 -24.41 -22.26 18.29
N ALA A 202 -24.18 -21.33 19.23
CA ALA A 202 -25.17 -20.96 20.25
C ALA A 202 -26.34 -20.12 19.69
N ALA A 203 -26.14 -19.42 18.57
CA ALA A 203 -27.17 -18.64 17.88
C ALA A 203 -27.95 -19.44 16.81
N ALA A 204 -27.62 -20.73 16.60
CA ALA A 204 -28.39 -21.59 15.71
C ALA A 204 -29.79 -21.83 16.31
N PRO A 205 -30.87 -21.60 15.55
CA PRO A 205 -32.22 -21.74 16.09
C PRO A 205 -32.47 -23.20 16.50
N GLU A 206 -32.95 -23.40 17.73
CA GLU A 206 -33.51 -24.68 18.16
C GLU A 206 -34.55 -25.11 17.13
N THR A 207 -34.27 -26.19 16.42
CA THR A 207 -35.27 -26.86 15.61
C THR A 207 -36.32 -27.37 16.57
N ASN A 208 -37.40 -26.59 16.76
CA ASN A 208 -38.57 -27.04 17.50
C ASN A 208 -39.16 -28.24 16.76
N GLY A 209 -38.76 -29.41 17.21
CA GLY A 209 -39.49 -30.65 17.00
C GLY A 209 -40.69 -30.63 17.93
N THR A 210 -41.87 -30.42 17.36
CA THR A 210 -43.17 -30.88 17.87
C THR A 210 -44.02 -31.20 16.64
N GLU A 211 -44.19 -32.49 16.34
CA GLU A 211 -45.47 -33.23 16.48
C GLU A 211 -46.51 -32.77 15.44
N GLY A 212 -46.94 -33.58 14.46
CA GLY A 212 -47.55 -34.88 14.66
C GLY A 212 -49.08 -34.73 14.68
N ALA A 213 -49.70 -34.66 13.50
CA ALA A 213 -51.07 -35.13 13.15
C ALA A 213 -51.39 -34.76 11.70
#